data_AF-A0A1I0G6T9-F1
#
_entry.id   AF-A0A1I0G6T9-F1
#
_cell.length_a   1.000
_cell.length_b   1.000
_cell.length_c   1.000
_cell.angle_alpha   90.00
_cell.angle_beta   90.00
_cell.angle_gamma   90.00
#
_symmetry.space_group_name_H-M   'P 1'
#
loop_
_entity.id
_entity.type
_entity.pdbx_description
1 polymer ?
#
loop_
_entity_poly.entity_id
_entity_poly.type
_entity_poly.pdbx_seq_one_letter_code
_entity_poly.pdbx_strand_id
1 'polypeptide(L)'
;MNKLTALEVKRKSGEEPFFSRGQNLPINLLSFWQWSSSDLVGNALRGLVAEYIVTSAVGNPSGIRQEWDSCDVITTEGVKVEVKSSAYIQSWMQNKYSSIQFSIRPTYGWEAATNEYSSEKIRQSDVYVFCLVDTGRKLTR
;
A
#
# COMPACT_ATOMS: atom_id res chain seq x y z
N MET A 1 1.59 0.75 33.98
CA MET A 1 1.71 -0.12 32.79
C MET A 1 3.03 0.20 32.11
N ASN A 2 3.85 -0.80 31.79
CA ASN A 2 5.09 -0.55 31.06
C ASN A 2 4.76 -0.30 29.58
N LYS A 3 5.30 0.79 29.03
CA LYS A 3 5.15 1.13 27.61
C LYS A 3 5.98 0.12 26.81
N LEU A 4 5.33 -0.69 25.98
CA LEU A 4 6.02 -1.58 25.04
C LEU A 4 6.48 -0.76 23.84
N THR A 5 7.73 -0.91 23.44
CA THR A 5 8.29 -0.27 22.24
C THR A 5 8.03 -1.13 21.01
N ALA A 6 7.76 -0.47 19.88
CA ALA A 6 7.65 -1.15 18.59
C ALA A 6 8.97 -1.85 18.21
N LEU A 7 8.88 -2.99 17.54
CA LEU A 7 10.05 -3.70 17.02
C LEU A 7 10.61 -2.97 15.80
N GLU A 8 11.93 -2.94 15.66
CA GLU A 8 12.58 -2.47 14.45
C GLU A 8 12.39 -3.51 13.34
N VAL A 9 11.73 -3.10 12.26
CA VAL A 9 11.55 -3.93 11.06
C VAL A 9 12.60 -3.57 10.03
N LYS A 10 13.23 -4.57 9.41
CA LYS A 10 14.20 -4.41 8.32
C LYS A 10 13.66 -5.00 7.04
N ARG A 11 13.96 -4.34 5.92
CA ARG A 11 13.59 -4.83 4.59
C ARG A 11 14.20 -6.20 4.37
N LYS A 12 13.39 -7.14 3.92
CA LYS A 12 13.78 -8.53 3.68
C LYS A 12 14.22 -8.71 2.23
N SER A 13 15.11 -9.67 1.98
CA SER A 13 15.56 -9.99 0.62
C SER A 13 14.60 -10.94 -0.10
N GLY A 14 13.85 -11.75 0.63
CA GLY A 14 13.06 -12.85 0.09
C GLY A 14 13.76 -14.21 0.23
N GLU A 15 15.08 -14.21 0.40
CA GLU A 15 15.88 -15.44 0.55
C GLU A 15 15.83 -16.02 1.96
N GLU A 16 15.23 -15.32 2.92
CA GLU A 16 15.12 -15.80 4.29
C GLU A 16 14.32 -17.12 4.35
N PRO A 17 14.90 -18.21 4.88
CA PRO A 17 14.20 -19.47 5.01
C PRO A 17 13.24 -19.44 6.20
N PHE A 18 12.16 -20.21 6.12
CA PHE A 18 11.34 -20.47 7.30
C PHE A 18 12.08 -21.43 8.23
N PHE A 19 11.90 -21.26 9.54
CA PHE A 19 12.62 -22.03 10.55
C PHE A 19 11.67 -22.77 11.47
N SER A 20 11.92 -24.05 11.70
CA SER A 20 11.16 -24.87 12.64
C SER A 20 12.07 -25.86 13.36
N ARG A 21 11.95 -25.93 14.69
CA ARG A 21 12.66 -26.88 15.56
C ARG A 21 14.18 -26.95 15.31
N GLY A 22 14.83 -25.80 15.13
CA GLY A 22 16.29 -25.79 14.94
C GLY A 22 16.75 -25.91 13.49
N GLN A 23 15.83 -26.04 12.51
CA GLN A 23 16.17 -26.33 11.13
C GLN A 23 15.48 -25.37 10.15
N ASN A 24 16.20 -25.03 9.08
CA ASN A 24 15.64 -24.32 7.92
C ASN A 24 14.73 -25.27 7.13
N LEU A 25 13.57 -24.78 6.74
CA LEU A 25 12.62 -25.45 5.86
C LEU A 25 12.94 -25.15 4.38
N PRO A 26 12.50 -26.00 3.43
CA PRO A 26 12.71 -25.77 2.00
C PRO A 26 11.77 -24.72 1.39
N ILE A 27 11.21 -23.82 2.21
CA ILE A 27 10.39 -22.69 1.80
C ILE A 27 11.03 -21.39 2.31
N ASN A 28 10.93 -20.33 1.51
CA ASN A 28 11.52 -19.03 1.81
C ASN A 28 10.49 -17.91 1.70
N LEU A 29 10.88 -16.72 2.15
CA LEU A 29 9.99 -15.57 2.16
C LEU A 29 9.53 -15.16 0.75
N LEU A 30 10.37 -15.35 -0.28
CA LEU A 30 10.00 -15.11 -1.68
C LEU A 30 8.85 -16.01 -2.12
N SER A 31 8.89 -17.31 -1.80
CA SER A 31 7.81 -18.24 -2.11
C SER A 31 6.49 -17.84 -1.42
N PHE A 32 6.57 -17.34 -0.19
CA PHE A 32 5.42 -16.78 0.52
C PHE A 32 4.89 -15.50 -0.13
N TRP A 33 5.75 -14.57 -0.54
CA TRP A 33 5.34 -13.36 -1.23
C TRP A 33 4.70 -13.65 -2.59
N GLN A 34 5.22 -14.62 -3.35
CA GLN A 34 4.59 -15.07 -4.58
C GLN A 34 3.19 -15.63 -4.31
N TRP A 35 3.06 -16.52 -3.32
CA TRP A 35 1.76 -17.09 -2.97
C TRP A 35 0.74 -16.04 -2.49
N SER A 36 1.17 -15.11 -1.63
CA SER A 36 0.28 -14.10 -1.04
C SER A 36 0.02 -12.90 -1.96
N SER A 37 0.93 -12.61 -2.89
CA SER A 37 0.96 -11.33 -3.60
C SER A 37 0.99 -11.39 -5.12
N SER A 38 0.67 -12.55 -5.72
CA SER A 38 0.57 -12.66 -7.18
C SER A 38 -0.66 -11.98 -7.79
N ASP A 39 -1.76 -11.83 -7.03
CA ASP A 39 -2.94 -11.10 -7.52
C ASP A 39 -2.76 -9.57 -7.37
N LEU A 40 -2.04 -8.98 -8.31
CA LEU A 40 -1.75 -7.54 -8.32
C LEU A 40 -2.98 -6.66 -8.64
N VAL A 41 -4.08 -7.25 -9.12
CA VAL A 41 -5.30 -6.52 -9.52
C VAL A 41 -6.35 -6.54 -8.41
N GLY A 42 -6.27 -7.51 -7.51
CA GLY A 42 -7.07 -7.60 -6.30
C GLY A 42 -7.01 -6.31 -5.47
N ASN A 43 -8.14 -5.93 -4.87
CA ASN A 43 -8.28 -4.68 -4.13
C ASN A 43 -7.26 -4.47 -3.00
N ALA A 44 -6.81 -5.55 -2.37
CA ALA A 44 -5.82 -5.51 -1.29
C ALA A 44 -4.44 -5.04 -1.79
N LEU A 45 -3.99 -5.56 -2.93
CA LEU A 45 -2.62 -5.31 -3.43
C LEU A 45 -2.56 -4.24 -4.50
N ARG A 46 -3.63 -4.03 -5.26
CA ARG A 46 -3.67 -3.02 -6.32
C ARG A 46 -3.37 -1.61 -5.80
N GLY A 47 -3.82 -1.30 -4.59
CA GLY A 47 -3.47 -0.04 -3.90
C GLY A 47 -1.97 0.05 -3.62
N LEU A 48 -1.39 -1.01 -3.04
CA LEU A 48 0.04 -1.07 -2.71
C LEU A 48 0.94 -1.00 -3.95
N VAL A 49 0.54 -1.63 -5.06
CA VAL A 49 1.27 -1.55 -6.32
C VAL A 49 1.27 -0.12 -6.85
N ALA A 50 0.11 0.55 -6.83
CA ALA A 50 0.01 1.96 -7.25
C ALA A 50 0.88 2.86 -6.37
N GLU A 51 0.80 2.69 -5.05
CA GLU A 51 1.64 3.41 -4.10
C GLU A 51 3.13 3.18 -4.39
N TYR A 52 3.55 1.93 -4.57
CA TYR A 52 4.94 1.59 -4.87
C TYR A 52 5.44 2.23 -6.17
N ILE A 53 4.62 2.29 -7.22
CA ILE A 53 4.96 2.98 -8.48
C ILE A 53 5.17 4.47 -8.23
N VAL A 54 4.27 5.13 -7.50
CA VAL A 54 4.38 6.56 -7.18
C VAL A 54 5.59 6.83 -6.29
N THR A 55 5.79 6.05 -5.23
CA THR A 55 6.98 6.13 -4.36
C THR A 55 8.27 5.96 -5.16
N SER A 56 8.29 5.06 -6.14
CA SER A 56 9.46 4.86 -7.01
C SER A 56 9.73 6.06 -7.93
N ALA A 57 8.71 6.84 -8.27
CA ALA A 57 8.83 7.99 -9.16
C ALA A 57 9.21 9.28 -8.43
N VAL A 58 8.67 9.53 -7.24
CA VAL A 58 8.78 10.84 -6.56
C VAL A 58 9.29 10.77 -5.12
N GLY A 59 9.37 9.58 -4.54
CA GLY A 59 9.76 9.36 -3.14
C GLY A 59 11.01 8.51 -3.02
N ASN A 60 11.07 7.73 -1.94
CA ASN A 60 12.15 6.79 -1.70
C ASN A 60 11.64 5.34 -1.65
N PRO A 61 11.79 4.55 -2.73
CA PRO A 61 11.32 3.17 -2.76
C PRO A 61 12.23 2.19 -2.01
N SER A 62 13.38 2.65 -1.48
CA SER A 62 14.36 1.78 -0.80
C SER A 62 13.95 1.41 0.63
N GLY A 63 13.05 2.19 1.25
CA GLY A 63 12.53 1.96 2.60
C GLY A 63 11.57 0.78 2.72
N ILE A 64 10.98 0.64 3.91
CA ILE A 64 9.85 -0.24 4.18
C ILE A 64 8.61 0.64 4.23
N ARG A 65 7.53 0.20 3.58
CA ARG A 65 6.24 0.87 3.68
C ARG A 65 5.78 0.91 5.13
N GLN A 66 5.49 2.10 5.65
CA GLN A 66 4.82 2.26 6.93
C GLN A 66 3.32 2.25 6.68
N GLU A 67 2.63 1.25 7.20
CA GLU A 67 1.17 1.20 7.12
C GLU A 67 0.59 2.27 8.06
N TRP A 68 -0.49 2.94 7.61
CA TRP A 68 -1.34 3.85 8.39
C TRP A 68 -0.89 5.30 8.57
N ASP A 69 0.20 5.77 7.95
CA ASP A 69 0.55 7.19 8.02
C ASP A 69 -0.55 8.10 7.40
N SER A 70 -0.54 9.37 7.76
CA SER A 70 -1.47 10.40 7.32
C SER A 70 -1.51 10.61 5.80
N CYS A 71 -0.47 10.19 5.07
CA CYS A 71 -0.42 10.12 3.62
C CYS A 71 0.43 8.93 3.17
N ASP A 72 0.24 8.50 1.92
CA ASP A 72 0.91 7.31 1.38
C ASP A 72 2.39 7.53 1.02
N VAL A 73 2.74 8.71 0.51
CA VAL A 73 4.11 9.01 0.03
C VAL A 73 4.53 10.42 0.44
N ILE A 74 5.74 10.55 0.98
CA ILE A 74 6.42 11.83 1.14
C ILE A 74 7.52 11.90 0.07
N THR A 75 7.50 12.93 -0.76
CA THR A 75 8.52 13.10 -1.81
C THR A 75 9.87 13.47 -1.19
N THR A 76 10.94 13.41 -1.98
CA THR A 76 12.27 13.88 -1.54
C THR A 76 12.29 15.37 -1.18
N GLU A 77 11.29 16.14 -1.61
CA GLU A 77 11.11 17.57 -1.32
C GLU A 77 10.13 17.81 -0.16
N GLY A 78 9.59 16.75 0.46
CA GLY A 78 8.67 16.85 1.60
C GLY A 78 7.20 17.05 1.22
N VAL A 79 6.82 16.88 -0.04
CA VAL A 79 5.42 16.98 -0.49
C VAL A 79 4.66 15.71 -0.08
N LYS A 80 3.49 15.87 0.54
CA LYS A 80 2.62 14.75 0.92
C LYS A 80 1.71 14.35 -0.22
N VAL A 81 1.77 13.08 -0.60
CA VAL A 81 1.02 12.51 -1.72
C VAL A 81 0.12 11.39 -1.22
N GLU A 82 -1.17 11.48 -1.55
CA GLU A 82 -2.12 10.37 -1.42
C GLU A 82 -2.23 9.63 -2.76
N VAL A 83 -2.13 8.32 -2.75
CA VAL A 83 -2.28 7.46 -3.92
C VAL A 83 -3.59 6.69 -3.82
N LYS A 84 -4.43 6.79 -4.85
CA LYS A 84 -5.69 6.03 -4.90
C LYS A 84 -5.74 5.19 -6.16
N SER A 85 -6.12 3.93 -5.99
CA SER A 85 -6.16 2.96 -7.08
C SER A 85 -7.56 2.40 -7.32
N SER A 86 -7.97 2.35 -8.58
CA SER A 86 -9.24 1.77 -8.99
C SER A 86 -9.10 0.96 -10.28
N ALA A 87 -10.08 0.09 -10.54
CA ALA A 87 -10.12 -0.76 -11.73
C ALA A 87 -11.57 -1.01 -12.12
N TYR A 88 -11.86 -1.04 -13.43
CA TYR A 88 -13.20 -1.37 -13.93
C TYR A 88 -13.51 -2.86 -13.76
N ILE A 89 -12.49 -3.71 -13.87
CA ILE A 89 -12.56 -5.17 -13.75
C ILE A 89 -11.74 -5.58 -12.53
N GLN A 90 -12.28 -6.48 -11.71
CA GLN A 90 -11.63 -7.05 -10.53
C GLN A 90 -11.09 -8.45 -10.81
N SER A 91 -10.25 -8.96 -9.90
CA SER A 91 -9.73 -10.33 -9.97
C SER A 91 -10.77 -11.41 -9.66
N TRP A 92 -11.95 -11.02 -9.15
CA TRP A 92 -13.09 -11.90 -8.92
C TRP A 92 -14.24 -11.60 -9.89
N MET A 93 -15.20 -12.52 -9.99
CA MET A 93 -16.35 -12.38 -10.88
C MET A 93 -17.23 -11.17 -10.55
N GLN A 94 -17.70 -10.48 -11.58
CA GLN A 94 -18.59 -9.33 -11.48
C GLN A 94 -19.68 -9.38 -12.54
N ASN A 95 -20.88 -8.91 -12.20
CA ASN A 95 -22.00 -8.81 -13.15
C ASN A 95 -21.96 -7.52 -14.01
N LYS A 96 -21.14 -6.53 -13.61
CA LYS A 96 -20.97 -5.24 -14.29
C LYS A 96 -19.63 -4.60 -13.92
N TYR A 97 -19.19 -3.64 -14.72
CA TYR A 97 -18.00 -2.85 -14.41
C TYR A 97 -18.18 -2.03 -13.13
N SER A 98 -17.09 -1.87 -12.39
CA SER A 98 -17.01 -0.94 -11.27
C SER A 98 -17.07 0.51 -11.76
N SER A 99 -17.79 1.37 -11.05
CA SER A 99 -17.73 2.82 -11.28
C SER A 99 -16.44 3.39 -10.68
N ILE A 100 -15.68 4.14 -11.46
CA ILE A 100 -14.42 4.74 -11.00
C ILE A 100 -14.71 6.04 -10.27
N GLN A 101 -14.43 6.06 -8.98
CA GLN A 101 -14.58 7.22 -8.12
C GLN A 101 -13.42 7.28 -7.13
N PHE A 102 -12.92 8.50 -6.89
CA PHE A 102 -11.85 8.76 -5.94
C PHE A 102 -12.31 9.84 -4.97
N SER A 103 -12.34 9.50 -3.67
CA SER A 103 -12.70 10.45 -2.62
C SER A 103 -11.47 11.26 -2.20
N ILE A 104 -11.63 12.57 -2.05
CA ILE A 104 -10.62 13.48 -1.48
C ILE A 104 -11.20 14.30 -0.31
N ARG A 105 -12.21 13.72 0.36
CA ARG A 105 -12.89 14.39 1.47
C ARG A 105 -11.92 14.59 2.65
N PRO A 106 -12.08 15.66 3.43
CA PRO A 106 -11.34 15.83 4.68
C PRO A 106 -11.54 14.66 5.66
N THR A 107 -10.49 14.28 6.37
CA THR A 107 -10.46 13.21 7.39
C THR A 107 -9.70 13.67 8.64
N TYR A 108 -9.88 12.96 9.75
CA TYR A 108 -8.97 13.04 10.88
C TYR A 108 -7.75 12.17 10.56
N GLY A 109 -6.54 12.75 10.59
CA GLY A 109 -5.31 12.04 10.29
C GLY A 109 -4.92 11.15 11.46
N TRP A 110 -4.40 9.96 11.21
CA TRP A 110 -3.82 9.12 12.27
C TRP A 110 -2.31 9.35 12.31
N GLU A 111 -1.75 9.47 13.50
CA GLU A 111 -0.32 9.64 13.74
C GLU A 111 0.26 8.38 14.39
N ALA A 112 1.15 7.71 13.68
CA ALA A 112 1.75 6.45 14.11
C ALA A 112 2.61 6.63 15.36
N ALA A 113 3.31 7.76 15.47
CA ALA A 113 4.24 8.03 16.56
C ALA A 113 3.53 8.16 17.93
N THR A 114 2.30 8.67 17.93
CA THR A 114 1.50 8.87 19.14
C THR A 114 0.39 7.84 19.30
N ASN A 115 0.05 7.11 18.22
CA ASN A 115 -1.08 6.19 18.15
C ASN A 115 -2.43 6.91 18.42
N GLU A 116 -2.58 8.12 17.89
CA GLU A 116 -3.73 9.00 18.09
C GLU A 116 -4.24 9.59 16.78
N TYR A 117 -5.50 10.04 16.77
CA TYR A 117 -6.07 10.80 15.66
C TYR A 117 -5.95 12.31 15.90
N SER A 118 -5.77 13.08 14.83
CA SER A 118 -5.85 14.54 14.88
C SER A 118 -7.23 15.02 15.35
N SER A 119 -7.27 16.15 16.05
CA SER A 119 -8.51 16.81 16.45
C SER A 119 -9.17 17.58 15.30
N GLU A 120 -8.40 17.92 14.27
CA GLU A 120 -8.87 18.67 13.10
C GLU A 120 -9.15 17.76 11.91
N LYS A 121 -10.18 18.12 11.13
CA LYS A 121 -10.59 17.41 9.92
C LYS A 121 -10.13 18.15 8.68
N ILE A 122 -9.07 17.65 8.03
CA ILE A 122 -8.41 18.32 6.90
C ILE A 122 -8.16 17.35 5.74
N ARG A 123 -7.70 17.86 4.60
CA ARG A 123 -7.06 17.04 3.57
C ARG A 123 -5.62 16.80 4.00
N GLN A 124 -5.25 15.54 4.17
CA GLN A 124 -3.96 15.18 4.75
C GLN A 124 -2.79 15.37 3.77
N SER A 125 -3.08 15.35 2.46
CA SER A 125 -2.07 15.36 1.41
C SER A 125 -2.17 16.62 0.55
N ASP A 126 -1.02 17.07 0.05
CA ASP A 126 -0.89 18.23 -0.83
C ASP A 126 -1.29 17.86 -2.27
N VAL A 127 -0.94 16.63 -2.68
CA VAL A 127 -1.20 16.09 -4.02
C VAL A 127 -1.96 14.76 -3.91
N TYR A 128 -2.85 14.52 -4.87
CA TYR A 128 -3.58 13.26 -5.02
C TYR A 128 -3.25 12.65 -6.38
N VAL A 129 -2.73 11.42 -6.39
CA VAL A 129 -2.46 10.64 -7.60
C VAL A 129 -3.51 9.55 -7.74
N PHE A 130 -4.23 9.59 -8.87
CA PHE A 130 -5.25 8.59 -9.18
C PHE A 130 -4.73 7.59 -10.21
N CYS A 131 -4.61 6.34 -9.80
CA CYS A 131 -4.17 5.24 -10.63
C CYS A 131 -5.39 4.42 -11.07
N LEU A 132 -5.55 4.27 -12.39
CA LEU A 132 -6.55 3.42 -13.00
C LEU A 132 -5.87 2.24 -13.66
N VAL A 133 -6.24 1.01 -13.26
CA VAL A 133 -5.76 -0.20 -13.93
C VAL A 133 -6.51 -0.37 -15.23
N ASP A 134 -5.77 -0.29 -16.33
CA ASP A 134 -6.22 -0.70 -17.64
C ASP A 134 -5.89 -2.19 -17.85
N THR A 135 -6.90 -2.96 -18.23
CA THR A 135 -6.77 -4.40 -18.51
C THR A 135 -6.69 -4.69 -20.02
N GLY A 136 -6.57 -3.65 -20.86
CA GLY A 136 -6.52 -3.77 -22.32
C GLY A 136 -7.85 -4.19 -22.96
N ARG A 137 -8.87 -4.52 -22.15
CA ARG A 137 -10.23 -4.73 -22.62
C ARG A 137 -10.85 -3.35 -22.88
N LYS A 138 -10.89 -2.94 -24.14
CA LYS A 138 -11.56 -1.72 -24.58
C LYS A 138 -12.95 -1.68 -23.95
N LEU A 139 -13.17 -0.70 -23.07
CA LEU A 139 -14.49 -0.35 -22.57
C LEU A 139 -15.25 0.28 -23.74
N THR A 140 -15.87 -0.54 -24.58
CA THR A 140 -16.87 -0.03 -25.52
C THR A 140 -18.02 0.50 -24.69
N ARG A 141 -18.11 1.84 -24.63
CA ARG A 141 -19.28 2.55 -24.12
C ARG A 141 -20.49 2.28 -25.01
#